data_AF-A0A515KHB6-F1
#
_entry.id   AF-A0A515KHB6-F1
#
_cell.length_a   1.000
_cell.length_b   1.000
_cell.length_c   1.000
_cell.angle_alpha   90.00
_cell.angle_beta   90.00
_cell.angle_gamma   90.00
#
_symmetry.space_group_name_H-M   'P 1'
#
loop_
_entity.id
_entity.type
_entity.pdbx_description
1 polymer ?
#
loop_
_entity_poly.entity_id
_entity_poly.type
_entity_poly.pdbx_seq_one_letter_code
_entity_poly.pdbx_strand_id
1 'polypeptide(L)'
;MNAEKVHMRLTVTRPLLMHSSRLADPLDPIRARLTKITSKRSKTTADHLEISRIEWHGGLWLYEGRPCIPAEALLKTFQLAARASNKGQEASAGIQIERPAFLEYEGPRDLDELGCDDRFVFRTTVRVGRARTIRTRARFDTWAVEFDVLLLPTLLNRAEVLDTFMTAGFTKGLGDWRPTFGTYLAEERKE
;
A
#
# COMPACT_ATOMS: atom_id res chain seq x y z
N MET A 1 7.39 -24.76 17.95
CA MET A 1 6.32 -24.67 16.93
C MET A 1 7.00 -24.63 15.58
N ASN A 2 6.60 -25.49 14.65
CA ASN A 2 7.18 -25.49 13.30
C ASN A 2 6.28 -24.64 12.41
N ALA A 3 6.72 -23.43 12.07
CA ALA A 3 6.01 -22.59 11.12
C ALA A 3 6.36 -23.05 9.70
N GLU A 4 5.36 -23.14 8.83
CA GLU A 4 5.55 -23.42 7.41
C GLU A 4 5.70 -22.12 6.64
N LYS A 5 6.58 -22.11 5.63
CA LYS A 5 6.73 -20.96 4.72
C LYS A 5 5.88 -21.18 3.47
N VAL A 6 5.05 -20.20 3.13
CA VAL A 6 4.31 -20.13 1.86
C VAL A 6 4.81 -18.92 1.09
N HIS A 7 5.37 -19.14 -0.10
CA HIS A 7 5.85 -18.07 -0.95
C HIS A 7 4.71 -17.61 -1.88
N MET A 8 4.38 -16.32 -1.80
CA MET A 8 3.21 -15.75 -2.46
C MET A 8 3.63 -14.67 -3.46
N ARG A 9 2.93 -14.62 -4.60
CA ARG A 9 3.00 -13.50 -5.55
C ARG A 9 1.63 -12.84 -5.70
N LEU A 10 1.60 -11.51 -5.63
CA LEU A 10 0.44 -10.71 -6.02
C LEU A 10 0.74 -9.99 -7.34
N THR A 11 -0.16 -10.11 -8.30
CA THR A 11 -0.05 -9.42 -9.60
C THR A 11 -1.25 -8.50 -9.80
N VAL A 12 -0.98 -7.29 -10.28
CA VAL A 12 -1.99 -6.26 -10.52
C VAL A 12 -3.24 -6.74 -11.29
N THR A 13 -4.43 -6.30 -10.84
CA THR A 13 -5.63 -6.22 -11.69
C THR A 13 -6.15 -4.80 -11.83
N ARG A 14 -5.88 -3.93 -10.84
CA ARG A 14 -6.10 -2.48 -10.91
C ARG A 14 -4.92 -1.70 -10.34
N PRO A 15 -4.68 -0.46 -10.81
CA PRO A 15 -3.56 0.33 -10.35
C PRO A 15 -3.50 0.46 -8.83
N LEU A 16 -2.31 0.45 -8.25
CA LEU A 16 -2.11 0.69 -6.82
C LEU A 16 -2.03 2.19 -6.55
N LEU A 17 -2.79 2.69 -5.57
CA LEU A 17 -2.57 4.00 -4.98
C LEU A 17 -1.97 3.85 -3.59
N MET A 18 -0.74 4.35 -3.41
CA MET A 18 -0.10 4.34 -2.09
C MET A 18 -0.61 5.49 -1.23
N HIS A 19 -0.79 5.20 0.06
CA HIS A 19 -1.14 6.20 1.05
C HIS A 19 -0.57 5.84 2.44
N SER A 20 0.70 6.16 2.62
CA SER A 20 1.38 6.07 3.91
C SER A 20 0.79 7.02 4.95
N SER A 21 0.80 6.59 6.22
CA SER A 21 0.32 7.38 7.36
C SER A 21 1.31 8.45 7.83
N ARG A 22 2.51 8.55 7.24
CA ARG A 22 3.56 9.52 7.62
C ARG A 22 3.06 10.96 7.69
N LEU A 23 2.18 11.36 6.77
CA LEU A 23 1.60 12.71 6.75
C LEU A 23 0.56 12.99 7.85
N ALA A 24 0.19 11.96 8.63
CA ALA A 24 -0.65 12.10 9.81
C ALA A 24 0.16 12.24 11.10
N ASP A 25 1.42 11.80 11.12
CA ASP A 25 2.29 11.92 12.29
C ASP A 25 2.83 13.37 12.42
N PRO A 26 2.47 14.10 13.49
CA PRO A 26 2.96 15.47 13.70
C PRO A 26 4.47 15.55 13.91
N LEU A 27 5.13 14.45 14.28
CA LEU A 27 6.58 14.39 14.51
C LEU A 27 7.37 14.00 13.25
N ASP A 28 6.71 13.56 12.17
CA ASP A 28 7.41 13.22 10.93
C ASP A 28 7.96 14.48 10.24
N PRO A 29 9.24 14.52 9.85
CA PRO A 29 9.84 15.66 9.15
C PRO A 29 9.10 16.09 7.88
N ILE A 30 8.51 15.14 7.13
CA ILE A 30 7.72 15.44 5.93
C ILE A 30 6.44 16.18 6.31
N ARG A 31 5.80 15.81 7.43
CA ARG A 31 4.61 16.53 7.93
C ARG A 31 4.96 17.95 8.38
N ALA A 32 6.10 18.14 9.03
CA ALA A 32 6.58 19.48 9.39
C ALA A 32 6.79 20.37 8.15
N ARG A 33 7.42 19.83 7.09
CA ARG A 33 7.58 20.52 5.80
C ARG A 33 6.24 20.89 5.16
N LEU A 34 5.28 19.96 5.13
CA LEU A 34 3.94 20.21 4.60
C LEU A 34 3.23 21.32 5.38
N THR A 35 3.31 21.29 6.71
CA THR A 35 2.65 22.26 7.60
C THR A 35 3.15 23.68 7.33
N LYS A 36 4.46 23.87 7.14
CA LYS A 36 5.07 25.18 6.84
C LYS A 36 4.48 25.87 5.59
N ILE A 37 4.08 25.09 4.59
CA ILE A 37 3.55 25.61 3.32
C ILE A 37 2.03 25.72 3.39
N THR A 38 1.38 24.70 3.96
CA THR A 38 -0.08 24.66 4.10
C THR A 38 -0.63 25.72 5.06
N SER A 39 0.15 26.21 6.02
CA SER A 39 -0.24 27.29 6.93
C SER A 39 -0.20 28.70 6.32
N LYS A 40 0.39 28.88 5.12
CA LYS A 40 0.40 30.17 4.43
C LYS A 40 -1.02 30.63 4.12
N ARG A 41 -1.34 31.89 4.45
CA ARG A 41 -2.67 32.50 4.22
C ARG A 41 -3.00 32.57 2.73
N SER A 42 -2.05 33.02 1.91
CA SER A 42 -2.16 33.07 0.45
C SER A 42 -1.09 32.17 -0.15
N LYS A 43 -1.51 31.18 -0.94
CA LYS A 43 -0.62 30.22 -1.60
C LYS A 43 -0.46 30.58 -3.06
N THR A 44 0.78 30.52 -3.53
CA THR A 44 1.14 30.68 -4.94
C THR A 44 0.99 29.35 -5.68
N THR A 45 1.07 29.39 -7.01
CA THR A 45 1.15 28.15 -7.82
C THR A 45 2.35 27.29 -7.41
N ALA A 46 3.50 27.91 -7.10
CA ALA A 46 4.68 27.20 -6.62
C ALA A 46 4.42 26.49 -5.28
N ASP A 47 3.68 27.11 -4.36
CA ASP A 47 3.28 26.46 -3.11
C ASP A 47 2.39 25.23 -3.35
N HIS A 48 1.49 25.30 -4.32
CA HIS A 48 0.63 24.16 -4.67
C HIS A 48 1.41 23.01 -5.32
N LEU A 49 2.42 23.31 -6.12
CA LEU A 49 3.32 22.31 -6.70
C LEU A 49 4.17 21.64 -5.62
N GLU A 50 4.73 22.40 -4.68
CA GLU A 50 5.52 21.84 -3.58
C GLU A 50 4.65 21.03 -2.61
N ILE A 51 3.42 21.46 -2.33
CA ILE A 51 2.45 20.62 -1.59
C ILE A 51 2.24 19.30 -2.32
N SER A 52 2.02 19.34 -3.64
CA SER A 52 1.83 18.14 -4.46
C SER A 52 3.03 17.19 -4.37
N ARG A 53 4.26 17.70 -4.46
CA ARG A 53 5.50 16.90 -4.34
C ARG A 53 5.65 16.28 -2.95
N ILE A 54 5.42 17.06 -1.89
CA ILE A 54 5.52 16.58 -0.51
C ILE A 54 4.44 15.52 -0.22
N GLU A 55 3.22 15.72 -0.72
CA GLU A 55 2.14 14.75 -0.54
C GLU A 55 2.40 13.43 -1.27
N TRP A 56 2.89 13.53 -2.51
CA TRP A 56 3.28 12.36 -3.29
C TRP A 56 4.35 11.55 -2.56
N HIS A 57 5.45 12.21 -2.16
CA HIS A 57 6.55 11.56 -1.47
C HIS A 57 6.15 11.03 -0.08
N GLY A 58 5.41 11.82 0.69
CA GLY A 58 4.93 11.42 2.02
C GLY A 58 3.87 10.31 1.98
N GLY A 59 3.22 10.11 0.84
CA GLY A 59 2.25 9.05 0.61
C GLY A 59 2.85 7.71 0.16
N LEU A 60 4.12 7.67 -0.26
CA LEU A 60 4.79 6.44 -0.66
C LEU A 60 5.02 5.51 0.55
N TRP A 61 4.83 4.21 0.30
CA TRP A 61 5.37 3.18 1.16
C TRP A 61 6.78 2.84 0.69
N LEU A 62 7.75 3.07 1.58
CA LEU A 62 9.17 2.90 1.30
C LEU A 62 9.79 2.00 2.36
N TYR A 63 10.66 1.11 1.93
CA TYR A 63 11.58 0.37 2.78
C TYR A 63 12.97 0.45 2.16
N GLU A 64 13.97 0.86 2.94
CA GLU A 64 15.34 1.08 2.44
C GLU A 64 15.39 1.99 1.21
N GLY A 65 14.52 3.02 1.17
CA GLY A 65 14.44 3.98 0.06
C GLY A 65 13.73 3.46 -1.20
N ARG A 66 13.22 2.22 -1.20
CA ARG A 66 12.57 1.59 -2.36
C ARG A 66 11.07 1.43 -2.14
N PRO A 67 10.22 1.64 -3.17
CA PRO A 67 8.79 1.36 -3.07
C PRO A 67 8.51 -0.08 -2.64
N CYS A 68 7.61 -0.25 -1.68
CA CYS A 68 7.24 -1.56 -1.14
C CYS A 68 5.77 -1.60 -0.72
N ILE A 69 5.27 -2.79 -0.44
CA ILE A 69 4.04 -2.99 0.33
C ILE A 69 4.44 -3.37 1.76
N PRO A 70 4.03 -2.59 2.78
CA PRO A 70 4.32 -2.92 4.17
C PRO A 70 3.74 -4.27 4.57
N ALA A 71 4.44 -5.01 5.42
CA ALA A 71 3.99 -6.30 5.94
C ALA A 71 2.62 -6.17 6.63
N GLU A 72 2.41 -5.07 7.35
CA GLU A 72 1.16 -4.76 8.05
C GLU A 72 0.01 -4.54 7.06
N ALA A 73 0.29 -3.98 5.88
CA ALA A 73 -0.72 -3.78 4.84
C ALA A 73 -1.15 -5.12 4.22
N LEU A 74 -0.20 -6.03 3.97
CA LEU A 74 -0.48 -7.39 3.50
C LEU A 74 -1.29 -8.17 4.54
N LEU A 75 -0.82 -8.18 5.80
CA LEU A 75 -1.48 -8.87 6.90
C LEU A 75 -2.89 -8.31 7.15
N LYS A 76 -3.05 -6.99 7.14
CA LYS A 76 -4.37 -6.38 7.33
C LYS A 76 -5.35 -6.75 6.22
N THR A 77 -4.86 -6.80 4.98
CA THR A 77 -5.66 -7.17 3.81
C THR A 77 -6.14 -8.62 3.91
N PHE A 78 -5.25 -9.53 4.30
CA PHE A 78 -5.58 -10.92 4.61
C PHE A 78 -6.63 -11.05 5.71
N GLN A 79 -6.41 -10.41 6.87
CA GLN A 79 -7.33 -10.45 8.01
C GLN A 79 -8.72 -9.92 7.67
N LEU A 80 -8.81 -8.85 6.85
CA LEU A 80 -10.10 -8.29 6.42
C LEU A 80 -10.87 -9.27 5.53
N ALA A 81 -10.20 -10.04 4.69
CA ALA A 81 -10.84 -11.08 3.88
C ALA A 81 -11.25 -12.28 4.73
N ALA A 82 -10.38 -12.76 5.61
CA ALA A 82 -10.70 -13.90 6.49
C ALA A 82 -11.90 -13.64 7.42
N ARG A 83 -12.07 -12.39 7.88
CA ARG A 83 -13.24 -11.97 8.67
C ARG A 83 -14.55 -12.13 7.91
N ALA A 84 -14.55 -11.97 6.59
CA ALA A 84 -15.75 -12.16 5.77
C ALA A 84 -16.19 -13.64 5.72
N SER A 85 -15.27 -14.56 6.01
CA SER A 85 -15.49 -16.01 6.03
C SER A 85 -15.60 -16.59 7.45
N ASN A 86 -15.85 -15.76 8.46
CA ASN A 86 -15.91 -16.13 9.89
C ASN A 86 -14.62 -16.76 10.47
N LYS A 87 -13.49 -16.73 9.75
CA LYS A 87 -12.17 -17.25 10.21
C LYS A 87 -11.24 -16.15 10.73
N GLY A 88 -11.80 -15.00 11.13
CA GLY A 88 -11.02 -13.81 11.45
C GLY A 88 -10.04 -13.99 12.62
N GLN A 89 -10.42 -14.76 13.64
CA GLN A 89 -9.57 -15.02 14.81
C GLN A 89 -8.42 -15.97 14.46
N GLU A 90 -8.71 -17.10 13.82
CA GLU A 90 -7.72 -18.07 13.33
C GLU A 90 -6.72 -17.41 12.37
N ALA A 91 -7.20 -16.59 11.43
CA ALA A 91 -6.36 -15.84 10.51
C ALA A 91 -5.47 -14.79 11.16
N SER A 92 -5.89 -14.21 12.29
CA SER A 92 -5.08 -13.23 13.00
C SER A 92 -3.96 -13.89 13.82
N ALA A 93 -4.15 -15.14 14.25
CA ALA A 93 -3.18 -15.89 15.05
C ALA A 93 -2.35 -16.89 14.21
N GLY A 94 -2.83 -17.26 13.02
CA GLY A 94 -2.30 -18.35 12.21
C GLY A 94 -1.27 -17.95 11.16
N ILE A 95 -1.07 -16.65 10.87
CA ILE A 95 -0.04 -16.20 9.94
C ILE A 95 0.79 -15.03 10.45
N GLN A 96 2.02 -14.93 9.95
CA GLN A 96 2.91 -13.78 10.11
C GLN A 96 3.54 -13.42 8.76
N ILE A 97 3.77 -12.13 8.55
CA ILE A 97 4.54 -11.58 7.44
C ILE A 97 5.56 -10.65 8.09
N GLU A 98 6.84 -11.00 7.98
CA GLU A 98 7.88 -10.31 8.76
C GLU A 98 8.54 -9.17 7.99
N ARG A 99 8.49 -9.22 6.66
CA ARG A 99 9.20 -8.29 5.79
C ARG A 99 8.24 -7.59 4.84
N PRO A 100 8.50 -6.31 4.54
CA PRO A 100 7.79 -5.64 3.45
C PRO A 100 8.14 -6.31 2.12
N ALA A 101 7.19 -6.31 1.21
CA ALA A 101 7.37 -6.84 -0.13
C ALA A 101 7.81 -5.72 -1.07
N PHE A 102 9.00 -5.82 -1.67
CA PHE A 102 9.44 -4.80 -2.63
C PHE A 102 8.53 -4.78 -3.85
N LEU A 103 8.17 -3.57 -4.29
CA LEU A 103 7.28 -3.38 -5.43
C LEU A 103 8.05 -3.60 -6.73
N GLU A 104 7.59 -4.55 -7.54
CA GLU A 104 7.98 -4.67 -8.94
C GLU A 104 7.11 -3.73 -9.78
N TYR A 105 7.75 -2.88 -10.60
CA TYR A 105 7.08 -1.97 -11.52
C TYR A 105 8.05 -1.51 -12.61
N GLU A 106 7.50 -1.06 -13.74
CA GLU A 106 8.26 -0.55 -14.90
C GLU A 106 8.38 0.98 -14.84
N GLY A 107 9.55 1.49 -14.43
CA GLY A 107 9.80 2.92 -14.34
C GLY A 107 11.10 3.29 -13.63
N PRO A 108 11.34 4.59 -13.39
CA PRO A 108 12.52 5.09 -12.68
C PRO A 108 12.69 4.47 -11.30
N ARG A 109 13.94 4.27 -10.86
CA ARG A 109 14.26 3.75 -9.51
C ARG A 109 14.64 4.86 -8.54
N ASP A 110 15.10 5.99 -9.06
CA ASP A 110 15.27 7.20 -8.28
C ASP A 110 13.89 7.82 -7.97
N LEU A 111 13.69 8.24 -6.72
CA LEU A 111 12.38 8.74 -6.26
C LEU A 111 12.04 10.11 -6.82
N ASP A 112 13.04 10.97 -7.09
CA ASP A 112 12.80 12.28 -7.66
C ASP A 112 12.42 12.15 -9.15
N GLU A 113 13.11 11.30 -9.89
CA GLU A 113 12.73 10.95 -11.27
C GLU A 113 11.34 10.30 -11.32
N LEU A 114 11.06 9.36 -10.43
CA LEU A 114 9.77 8.68 -10.33
C LEU A 114 8.63 9.68 -10.03
N GLY A 115 8.88 10.68 -9.19
CA GLY A 115 7.90 11.70 -8.82
C GLY A 115 7.69 12.78 -9.89
N CYS A 116 8.57 12.87 -10.89
CA CYS A 116 8.44 13.76 -12.04
C CYS A 116 7.77 13.08 -13.25
N ASP A 117 7.60 11.76 -13.21
CA ASP A 117 6.90 11.00 -14.24
C ASP A 117 5.39 10.95 -13.94
N ASP A 118 4.60 11.62 -14.78
CA ASP A 118 3.15 11.73 -14.64
C ASP A 118 2.43 10.38 -14.57
N ARG A 119 3.03 9.29 -15.09
CA ARG A 119 2.48 7.93 -14.96
C ARG A 119 2.36 7.48 -13.50
N PHE A 120 3.22 8.01 -12.63
CA PHE A 120 3.28 7.67 -11.21
C PHE A 120 2.60 8.70 -10.30
N VAL A 121 2.01 9.75 -10.88
CA VAL A 121 1.43 10.86 -10.13
C VAL A 121 -0.07 10.90 -10.37
N PHE A 122 -0.84 10.60 -9.32
CA PHE A 122 -2.30 10.69 -9.36
C PHE A 122 -2.79 11.88 -8.57
N ARG A 123 -3.42 12.84 -9.26
CA ARG A 123 -4.01 14.05 -8.66
C ARG A 123 -5.52 14.01 -8.77
N THR A 124 -6.18 14.27 -7.65
CA THR A 124 -7.64 14.19 -7.59
C THR A 124 -8.21 15.07 -6.50
N THR A 125 -9.47 15.45 -6.64
CA THR A 125 -10.19 16.19 -5.59
C THR A 125 -10.66 15.22 -4.52
N VAL A 126 -10.35 15.52 -3.26
CA VAL A 126 -10.93 14.83 -2.10
C VAL A 126 -11.74 15.79 -1.26
N ARG A 127 -12.71 15.25 -0.52
CA ARG A 127 -13.51 16.03 0.44
C ARG A 127 -12.87 15.93 1.83
N VAL A 128 -12.54 17.08 2.41
CA VAL A 128 -12.08 17.21 3.81
C VAL A 128 -13.09 18.06 4.56
N GLY A 129 -13.93 17.42 5.37
CA GLY A 129 -15.10 18.08 5.98
C GLY A 129 -16.05 18.64 4.92
N ARG A 130 -16.16 19.98 4.84
CA ARG A 130 -16.96 20.68 3.81
C ARG A 130 -16.13 21.15 2.60
N ALA A 131 -14.81 21.20 2.73
CA ALA A 131 -13.92 21.70 1.68
C ALA A 131 -13.56 20.61 0.66
N ARG A 132 -13.27 21.04 -0.57
CA ARG A 132 -12.67 20.22 -1.63
C ARG A 132 -11.22 20.64 -1.79
N THR A 133 -10.31 19.68 -1.69
CA THR A 133 -8.86 19.93 -1.80
C THR A 133 -8.26 18.92 -2.77
N ILE A 134 -7.35 19.38 -3.63
CA ILE A 134 -6.58 18.47 -4.50
C ILE A 134 -5.55 17.74 -3.65
N ARG A 135 -5.50 16.42 -3.77
CA ARG A 135 -4.45 15.58 -3.19
C ARG A 135 -3.64 14.93 -4.28
N THR A 136 -2.36 14.75 -4.01
CA THR A 136 -1.45 14.01 -4.89
C THR A 136 -1.03 12.70 -4.22
N ARG A 137 -1.05 11.60 -4.98
CA ARG A 137 -0.70 10.26 -4.52
C ARG A 137 0.17 9.55 -5.55
N ALA A 138 1.05 8.68 -5.07
CA ALA A 138 1.77 7.78 -5.95
C ALA A 138 0.83 6.70 -6.51
N ARG A 139 0.92 6.48 -7.82
CA ARG A 139 0.13 5.50 -8.56
C ARG A 139 1.05 4.54 -9.29
N PHE A 140 0.74 3.25 -9.25
CA PHE A 140 1.46 2.23 -10.02
C PHE A 140 0.46 1.46 -10.86
N ASP A 141 0.47 1.65 -12.18
CA ASP A 141 -0.47 1.01 -13.10
C ASP A 141 -0.14 -0.46 -13.33
N THR A 142 1.15 -0.78 -13.41
CA THR A 142 1.67 -2.14 -13.46
C THR A 142 2.46 -2.40 -12.19
N TRP A 143 2.04 -3.37 -11.39
CA TRP A 143 2.74 -3.72 -10.17
C TRP A 143 2.63 -5.21 -9.83
N ALA A 144 3.65 -5.72 -9.17
CA ALA A 144 3.62 -7.01 -8.51
C ALA A 144 4.44 -6.98 -7.23
N VAL A 145 4.22 -7.96 -6.37
CA VAL A 145 5.05 -8.20 -5.18
C VAL A 145 5.18 -9.69 -4.92
N GLU A 146 6.34 -10.09 -4.42
CA GLU A 146 6.60 -11.42 -3.87
C GLU A 146 6.97 -11.31 -2.40
N PHE A 147 6.46 -12.23 -1.58
CA PHE A 147 6.67 -12.22 -0.14
C PHE A 147 6.42 -13.59 0.48
N ASP A 148 6.99 -13.78 1.68
CA ASP A 148 6.82 -14.99 2.46
C ASP A 148 5.74 -14.81 3.52
N VAL A 149 4.87 -15.82 3.64
CA VAL A 149 3.91 -15.97 4.72
C VAL A 149 4.38 -17.11 5.61
N LEU A 150 4.62 -16.81 6.88
CA LEU A 150 4.86 -17.81 7.91
C LEU A 150 3.51 -18.26 8.44
N LEU A 151 3.19 -19.53 8.24
CA LEU A 151 1.93 -20.17 8.57
C LEU A 151 2.10 -21.07 9.79
N LEU A 152 1.16 -21.03 10.72
CA LEU A 152 1.04 -22.01 11.79
C LEU A 152 0.04 -23.10 11.39
N PRO A 153 0.48 -24.33 11.04
CA PRO A 153 -0.38 -25.36 10.46
C PRO A 153 -1.50 -25.86 11.36
N THR A 154 -1.40 -25.63 12.67
CA THR A 154 -2.44 -26.00 13.65
C THR A 154 -3.66 -25.11 13.61
N LEU A 155 -3.59 -23.94 12.95
CA LEU A 155 -4.68 -22.96 12.87
C LEU A 155 -5.18 -22.75 11.45
N LEU A 156 -4.29 -22.82 10.46
CA LEU A 156 -4.60 -22.61 9.05
C LEU A 156 -3.75 -23.53 8.19
N ASN A 157 -4.26 -23.89 7.02
CA ASN A 157 -3.50 -24.61 6.01
C ASN A 157 -3.13 -23.73 4.81
N ARG A 158 -2.22 -24.24 3.96
CA ARG A 158 -1.69 -23.50 2.79
C ARG A 158 -2.78 -23.08 1.80
N ALA A 159 -3.76 -23.94 1.54
CA ALA A 159 -4.85 -23.65 0.63
C ALA A 159 -5.73 -22.51 1.15
N GLU A 160 -6.02 -22.50 2.45
CA GLU A 160 -6.76 -21.41 3.08
C GLU A 160 -6.01 -20.08 3.01
N VAL A 161 -4.68 -20.09 3.12
CA VAL A 161 -3.86 -18.88 2.94
C VAL A 161 -4.01 -18.35 1.52
N LEU A 162 -3.84 -19.20 0.51
CA LEU A 162 -3.96 -18.83 -0.90
C LEU A 162 -5.37 -18.31 -1.23
N ASP A 163 -6.42 -19.07 -0.88
CA ASP A 163 -7.81 -18.72 -1.14
C ASP A 163 -8.20 -17.39 -0.46
N THR A 164 -7.69 -17.15 0.74
CA THR A 164 -7.93 -15.88 1.46
C THR A 164 -7.25 -14.72 0.74
N PHE A 165 -6.00 -14.88 0.27
CA PHE A 165 -5.33 -13.83 -0.52
C PHE A 165 -6.01 -13.59 -1.87
N MET A 166 -6.50 -14.63 -2.55
CA MET A 166 -7.30 -14.50 -3.77
C MET A 166 -8.58 -13.70 -3.51
N THR A 167 -9.31 -14.06 -2.46
CA THR A 167 -10.53 -13.35 -2.03
C THR A 167 -10.22 -11.90 -1.66
N ALA A 168 -9.12 -11.66 -0.97
CA ALA A 168 -8.67 -10.33 -0.59
C ALA A 168 -8.32 -9.48 -1.81
N GLY A 169 -7.70 -10.07 -2.83
CA GLY A 169 -7.36 -9.41 -4.09
C GLY A 169 -8.57 -8.83 -4.80
N PHE A 170 -9.71 -9.51 -4.76
CA PHE A 170 -10.96 -9.03 -5.36
C PHE A 170 -11.75 -8.09 -4.44
N THR A 171 -11.88 -8.43 -3.15
CA THR A 171 -12.84 -7.78 -2.24
C THR A 171 -12.23 -6.67 -1.39
N LYS A 172 -10.93 -6.72 -1.11
CA LYS A 172 -10.24 -5.82 -0.17
C LYS A 172 -9.20 -4.96 -0.84
N GLY A 173 -8.28 -5.54 -1.61
CA GLY A 173 -7.16 -4.85 -2.25
C GLY A 173 -6.15 -4.21 -1.28
N LEU A 174 -5.11 -3.59 -1.84
CA LEU A 174 -4.05 -2.86 -1.16
C LEU A 174 -4.12 -1.36 -1.43
N GLY A 175 -3.52 -0.55 -0.56
CA GLY A 175 -3.48 0.91 -0.75
C GLY A 175 -4.79 1.61 -0.38
N ASP A 176 -5.07 2.70 -1.08
CA ASP A 176 -6.24 3.54 -0.83
C ASP A 176 -7.29 3.44 -1.95
N TRP A 177 -8.52 3.90 -1.67
CA TRP A 177 -9.66 3.88 -2.60
C TRP A 177 -9.98 2.50 -3.19
N ARG A 178 -9.83 1.51 -2.33
CA ARG A 178 -10.24 0.14 -2.60
C ARG A 178 -11.77 0.03 -2.60
N PRO A 179 -12.37 -0.79 -3.48
CA PRO A 179 -11.74 -1.71 -4.44
C PRO A 179 -11.46 -1.10 -5.83
N THR A 180 -11.65 0.20 -6.02
CA THR A 180 -11.37 0.87 -7.30
C THR A 180 -9.89 0.84 -7.66
N PHE A 181 -9.01 0.81 -6.65
CA PHE A 181 -7.57 0.69 -6.80
C PHE A 181 -7.03 -0.47 -5.95
N GLY A 182 -5.85 -0.97 -6.34
CA GLY A 182 -5.03 -1.90 -5.59
C GLY A 182 -5.57 -3.33 -5.51
N THR A 183 -6.49 -3.72 -6.39
CA THR A 183 -6.90 -5.13 -6.53
C THR A 183 -5.84 -5.91 -7.30
N TYR A 184 -5.79 -7.22 -7.05
CA TYR A 184 -4.74 -8.11 -7.56
C TYR A 184 -5.24 -9.55 -7.72
N LEU A 185 -4.49 -10.36 -8.45
CA LEU A 185 -4.52 -11.82 -8.41
C LEU A 185 -3.44 -12.30 -7.44
N ALA A 186 -3.71 -13.39 -6.73
CA ALA A 186 -2.76 -14.02 -5.83
C ALA A 186 -2.44 -15.42 -6.34
N GLU A 187 -1.16 -15.80 -6.31
CA GLU A 187 -0.69 -17.14 -6.64
C GLU A 187 0.37 -17.59 -5.62
N GLU A 188 0.39 -18.89 -5.37
CA GLU A 188 1.49 -19.53 -4.65
C GLU A 188 2.60 -19.84 -5.64
N ARG A 189 3.82 -19.42 -5.31
CA ARG A 189 5.02 -19.72 -6.09
C ARG A 189 5.66 -20.97 -5.48
N LYS A 190 5.90 -21.97 -6.31
CA LYS A 190 6.72 -23.13 -5.94
C LYS A 190 8.19 -22.75 -6.13
N GLU A 191 8.99 -22.99 -5.10
CA GLU A 191 10.47 -22.92 -5.21
C GLU A 191 10.98 -23.81 -6.34
#